data_AF-A0A9W8CYM5-F1
#
_entry.id   AF-A0A9W8CYM5-F1
#
_cell.length_a   1.000
_cell.length_b   1.000
_cell.length_c   1.000
_cell.angle_alpha   90.00
_cell.angle_beta   90.00
_cell.angle_gamma   90.00
#
_symmetry.space_group_name_H-M   'P 1'
#
loop_
_entity.id
_entity.type
_entity.pdbx_description
1 polymer ?
#
loop_
_entity_poly.entity_id
_entity_poly.type
_entity_poly.pdbx_seq_one_letter_code
_entity_poly.pdbx_strand_id
1 'polypeptide(L)'
;VTKAVQQQRMYEESLVRNYSQFLKQLFAATKRAVKVFGDESADVATGTVAARALGVLINARPHFNFRKDILAALVDVYVQPTSRINFARFTPMAQTARLAILRLFRNDASGELSQNAVTLAAQRIKRLSYRVDPSVLRPWLHLRLREELRENPEDRKRAEEDQKRKEEQREKKKLLRRKRGGAALKEAKRALHVSKKQAKAAKVQKEVDRSLREAEAEVTREEREKWYGETLKQVFVTYFRILKQRDNIGGLLPAVLEGLARYAHLISVEFFVDLFQLLKKIMRGQHGVGVGAEETQEDDLVSPRVGLRTSLLCILTALHILTGQGEALNLDIKDFFHQLYALLPPLAAAPQIEATRISALSDGTRYTVYLGPAEVAAANAAVRGAAPASGGGAASGPEAAAAGLDNEGAAWEETVRSEADLLFECLQLMFLGRTKVASVTRVAAFCKRIAEGALHWPPRTAVRAIELLHRLLIKYPTLDCLLSSDEQAGSGLYLRDLDDPDMCNPMATCLFELHWLQIHHHPAVQAAAARLLGFARAEAKRHRM
;
A
#
# COMPACT_ATOMS: atom_id res chain seq x y z
N VAL A 1 -54.97 -2.22 0.86
CA VAL A 1 -53.73 -2.68 0.19
C VAL A 1 -54.14 -3.34 -1.11
N THR A 2 -53.62 -2.93 -2.26
CA THR A 2 -53.99 -3.50 -3.56
C THR A 2 -53.44 -4.94 -3.68
N LYS A 3 -54.11 -5.81 -4.45
CA LYS A 3 -53.67 -7.21 -4.68
C LYS A 3 -52.21 -7.30 -5.15
N ALA A 4 -51.77 -6.33 -5.96
CA ALA A 4 -50.39 -6.24 -6.44
C ALA A 4 -49.37 -6.00 -5.30
N VAL A 5 -49.69 -5.13 -4.32
CA VAL A 5 -48.82 -4.88 -3.17
C VAL A 5 -48.74 -6.12 -2.26
N GLN A 6 -49.82 -6.89 -2.14
CA GLN A 6 -49.81 -8.13 -1.37
C GLN A 6 -48.97 -9.22 -2.04
N GLN A 7 -49.07 -9.37 -3.37
CA GLN A 7 -48.22 -10.29 -4.14
C GLN A 7 -46.74 -9.92 -4.04
N GLN A 8 -46.42 -8.62 -4.14
CA GLN A 8 -45.04 -8.15 -3.99
C GLN A 8 -44.48 -8.47 -2.61
N ARG A 9 -45.26 -8.23 -1.53
CA ARG A 9 -44.85 -8.57 -0.17
C ARG A 9 -44.59 -10.07 0.02
N MET A 10 -45.49 -10.92 -0.48
CA MET A 10 -45.31 -12.38 -0.40
C MET A 10 -44.05 -12.85 -1.14
N TYR A 11 -43.75 -12.25 -2.28
CA TYR A 11 -42.52 -12.53 -3.03
C TYR A 11 -41.26 -12.09 -2.26
N GLU A 12 -41.25 -10.86 -1.72
CA GLU A 12 -40.14 -10.32 -0.93
C GLU A 12 -39.90 -11.15 0.34
N GLU A 13 -40.96 -11.55 1.05
CA GLU A 13 -40.88 -12.41 2.24
C GLU A 13 -40.31 -13.79 1.91
N SER A 14 -40.77 -14.41 0.81
CA SER A 14 -40.26 -15.71 0.36
C SER A 14 -38.78 -15.64 -0.03
N LEU A 15 -38.39 -14.59 -0.76
CA LEU A 15 -37.01 -14.36 -1.15
C LEU A 15 -36.09 -14.21 0.06
N VAL A 16 -36.47 -13.37 1.04
CA VAL A 16 -35.68 -13.16 2.27
C VAL A 16 -35.59 -14.44 3.10
N ARG A 17 -36.67 -15.22 3.18
CA ARG A 17 -36.69 -16.50 3.90
C ARG A 17 -35.72 -17.51 3.27
N ASN A 18 -35.79 -17.70 1.95
CA ASN A 18 -34.92 -18.62 1.24
C ASN A 18 -33.45 -18.16 1.31
N TYR A 19 -33.21 -16.86 1.17
CA TYR A 19 -31.88 -16.28 1.32
C TYR A 19 -31.31 -16.51 2.73
N SER A 20 -32.11 -16.34 3.79
CA SER A 20 -31.68 -16.62 5.16
C SER A 20 -31.30 -18.10 5.36
N GLN A 21 -32.07 -19.03 4.78
CA GLN A 21 -31.76 -20.46 4.84
C GLN A 21 -30.46 -20.79 4.08
N PHE A 22 -30.28 -20.23 2.90
CA PHE A 22 -29.05 -20.37 2.12
C PHE A 22 -27.82 -19.85 2.88
N LEU A 23 -27.91 -18.66 3.48
CA LEU A 23 -26.83 -18.11 4.29
C LEU A 23 -26.50 -18.98 5.51
N LYS A 24 -27.51 -19.53 6.20
CA LYS A 24 -27.28 -20.45 7.33
C LYS A 24 -26.47 -21.69 6.91
N GLN A 25 -26.73 -22.23 5.72
CA GLN A 25 -25.95 -23.35 5.19
C GLN A 25 -24.50 -22.94 4.91
N LEU A 26 -24.28 -21.78 4.27
CA LEU A 26 -22.94 -21.25 4.01
C LEU A 26 -22.16 -20.97 5.30
N PHE A 27 -22.79 -20.35 6.31
CA PHE A 27 -22.18 -20.11 7.61
C PHE A 27 -21.83 -21.40 8.33
N ALA A 28 -22.69 -22.42 8.28
CA ALA A 28 -22.42 -23.73 8.86
C ALA A 28 -21.24 -24.44 8.17
N ALA A 29 -21.16 -24.40 6.84
CA ALA A 29 -20.03 -24.95 6.08
C ALA A 29 -18.71 -24.24 6.44
N THR A 30 -18.74 -22.91 6.45
CA THR A 30 -17.57 -22.09 6.79
C THR A 30 -17.10 -22.33 8.23
N LYS A 31 -18.03 -22.35 9.20
CA LYS A 31 -17.71 -22.55 10.62
C LYS A 31 -17.19 -23.96 10.91
N ARG A 32 -17.71 -24.98 10.21
CA ARG A 32 -17.17 -26.36 10.28
C ARG A 32 -15.73 -26.39 9.79
N ALA A 33 -15.43 -25.81 8.63
CA ALA A 33 -14.07 -25.73 8.10
C ALA A 33 -13.10 -24.98 9.04
N VAL A 34 -13.56 -23.97 9.78
CA VAL A 34 -12.74 -23.21 10.75
C VAL A 34 -12.52 -23.95 12.08
N LYS A 35 -13.40 -24.88 12.47
CA LYS A 35 -13.35 -25.56 13.78
C LYS A 35 -12.51 -26.84 13.79
N VAL A 36 -12.31 -27.48 12.64
CA VAL A 36 -11.72 -28.81 12.59
C VAL A 36 -10.20 -28.73 12.61
N PHE A 37 -9.62 -28.98 13.78
CA PHE A 37 -8.27 -29.52 13.91
C PHE A 37 -8.39 -31.05 13.92
N GLY A 38 -7.89 -31.73 12.88
CA GLY A 38 -7.56 -33.16 12.95
C GLY A 38 -8.49 -34.17 12.25
N ASP A 39 -9.54 -33.74 11.55
CA ASP A 39 -10.42 -34.69 10.83
C ASP A 39 -10.10 -34.69 9.32
N GLU A 40 -9.59 -35.80 8.79
CA GLU A 40 -9.31 -35.98 7.34
C GLU A 40 -10.58 -35.94 6.49
N SER A 41 -11.75 -36.11 7.12
CA SER A 41 -13.08 -36.11 6.50
C SER A 41 -13.70 -34.72 6.34
N ALA A 42 -13.10 -33.66 6.89
CA ALA A 42 -13.65 -32.32 6.81
C ALA A 42 -13.44 -31.70 5.43
N ASP A 43 -14.56 -31.37 4.80
CA ASP A 43 -14.64 -30.93 3.42
C ASP A 43 -14.18 -29.45 3.28
N VAL A 44 -12.88 -29.21 3.47
CA VAL A 44 -12.23 -27.88 3.36
C VAL A 44 -12.48 -27.29 1.96
N ALA A 45 -12.66 -28.13 0.95
CA ALA A 45 -13.12 -27.74 -0.38
C ALA A 45 -14.49 -27.06 -0.32
N THR A 46 -15.48 -27.69 0.33
CA THR A 46 -16.81 -27.11 0.55
C THR A 46 -16.76 -25.83 1.38
N GLY A 47 -15.87 -25.76 2.39
CA GLY A 47 -15.60 -24.52 3.13
C GLY A 47 -15.01 -23.40 2.26
N THR A 48 -14.11 -23.73 1.35
CA THR A 48 -13.49 -22.78 0.40
C THR A 48 -14.51 -22.27 -0.62
N VAL A 49 -15.37 -23.15 -1.14
CA VAL A 49 -16.47 -22.76 -2.02
C VAL A 49 -17.48 -21.88 -1.27
N ALA A 50 -17.81 -22.20 -0.01
CA ALA A 50 -18.69 -21.38 0.80
C ALA A 50 -18.10 -19.98 1.07
N ALA A 51 -16.81 -19.88 1.42
CA ALA A 51 -16.11 -18.61 1.60
C ALA A 51 -16.07 -17.79 0.30
N ARG A 52 -15.82 -18.44 -0.84
CA ARG A 52 -15.88 -17.80 -2.17
C ARG A 52 -17.29 -17.30 -2.49
N ALA A 53 -18.33 -18.08 -2.22
CA ALA A 53 -19.73 -17.68 -2.43
C ALA A 53 -20.09 -16.45 -1.57
N LEU A 54 -19.74 -16.46 -0.29
CA LEU A 54 -19.92 -15.30 0.60
C LEU A 54 -19.16 -14.07 0.09
N GLY A 55 -17.94 -14.26 -0.41
CA GLY A 55 -17.12 -13.21 -1.01
C GLY A 55 -17.69 -12.63 -2.31
N VAL A 56 -18.36 -13.44 -3.12
CA VAL A 56 -19.07 -12.96 -4.32
C VAL A 56 -20.33 -12.19 -3.94
N LEU A 57 -21.10 -12.68 -2.96
CA LEU A 57 -22.32 -12.01 -2.48
C LEU A 57 -22.03 -10.59 -1.97
N ILE A 58 -21.00 -10.44 -1.13
CA ILE A 58 -20.66 -9.14 -0.54
C ILE A 58 -20.15 -8.14 -1.59
N ASN A 59 -19.45 -8.62 -2.63
CA ASN A 59 -18.94 -7.75 -3.71
C ASN A 59 -20.00 -7.44 -4.78
N ALA A 60 -20.95 -8.35 -5.04
CA ALA A 60 -21.99 -8.15 -6.03
C ALA A 60 -23.10 -7.21 -5.54
N ARG A 61 -23.57 -7.39 -4.30
CA ARG A 61 -24.63 -6.56 -3.70
C ARG A 61 -24.31 -6.24 -2.23
N PRO A 62 -23.44 -5.25 -1.99
CA PRO A 62 -22.93 -4.96 -0.64
C PRO A 62 -23.99 -4.43 0.34
N HIS A 63 -25.06 -3.80 -0.18
CA HIS A 63 -26.13 -3.19 0.63
C HIS A 63 -27.27 -4.16 0.99
N PHE A 64 -27.24 -5.40 0.50
CA PHE A 64 -28.30 -6.37 0.74
C PHE A 64 -28.32 -6.89 2.19
N ASN A 65 -29.45 -7.46 2.62
CA ASN A 65 -29.67 -7.90 4.01
C ASN A 65 -28.60 -8.91 4.49
N PHE A 66 -28.38 -8.97 5.81
CA PHE A 66 -27.37 -9.84 6.47
C PHE A 66 -25.90 -9.52 6.18
N ARG A 67 -25.58 -8.33 5.63
CA ARG A 67 -24.19 -7.92 5.33
C ARG A 67 -23.23 -8.04 6.52
N LYS A 68 -23.66 -7.69 7.74
CA LYS A 68 -22.82 -7.76 8.95
C LYS A 68 -22.43 -9.21 9.29
N ASP A 69 -23.35 -10.15 9.12
CA ASP A 69 -23.11 -11.57 9.39
C ASP A 69 -22.19 -12.18 8.33
N ILE A 70 -22.37 -11.80 7.06
CA ILE A 70 -21.47 -12.20 5.96
C ILE A 70 -20.05 -11.68 6.22
N LEU A 71 -19.92 -10.40 6.57
CA LEU A 71 -18.63 -9.81 6.92
C LEU A 71 -18.00 -10.50 8.13
N ALA A 72 -18.76 -10.77 9.18
CA ALA A 72 -18.25 -11.47 10.36
C ALA A 72 -17.72 -12.87 10.01
N ALA A 73 -18.47 -13.63 9.20
CA ALA A 73 -18.04 -14.95 8.74
C ALA A 73 -16.77 -14.89 7.88
N LEU A 74 -16.69 -13.94 6.94
CA LEU A 74 -15.49 -13.74 6.13
C LEU A 74 -14.29 -13.30 6.96
N VAL A 75 -14.49 -12.40 7.94
CA VAL A 75 -13.45 -11.92 8.85
C VAL A 75 -12.93 -13.06 9.74
N ASP A 76 -13.79 -13.95 10.22
CA ASP A 76 -13.38 -15.13 11.00
C ASP A 76 -12.52 -16.12 10.19
N VAL A 77 -12.72 -16.19 8.87
CA VAL A 77 -11.89 -16.98 7.94
C VAL A 77 -10.61 -16.24 7.54
N TYR A 78 -10.68 -14.93 7.41
CA TYR A 78 -9.55 -14.07 7.08
C TYR A 78 -8.51 -13.99 8.20
N VAL A 79 -8.96 -13.68 9.43
CA VAL A 79 -8.10 -13.45 10.60
C VAL A 79 -7.81 -14.79 11.28
N GLN A 80 -6.67 -15.39 10.91
CA GLN A 80 -6.24 -16.67 11.47
C GLN A 80 -5.16 -16.51 12.54
N PRO A 81 -5.18 -17.36 13.59
CA PRO A 81 -4.07 -17.49 14.53
C PRO A 81 -2.79 -17.99 13.84
N THR A 82 -1.64 -17.60 14.37
CA THR A 82 -0.32 -18.02 13.87
C THR A 82 -0.16 -19.55 13.81
N SER A 83 -0.76 -20.28 14.75
CA SER A 83 -0.74 -21.75 14.79
C SER A 83 -1.40 -22.43 13.58
N ARG A 84 -2.17 -21.69 12.77
CA ARG A 84 -2.87 -22.21 11.59
C ARG A 84 -2.12 -21.97 10.27
N ILE A 85 -1.00 -21.24 10.29
CA ILE A 85 -0.25 -20.86 9.09
C ILE A 85 0.39 -22.07 8.41
N ASN A 86 0.79 -23.09 9.19
CA ASN A 86 1.49 -24.28 8.69
C ASN A 86 0.54 -25.31 8.06
N PHE A 87 -0.78 -25.13 8.17
CA PHE A 87 -1.75 -26.02 7.54
C PHE A 87 -1.99 -25.59 6.09
N ALA A 88 -1.26 -26.22 5.16
CA ALA A 88 -1.36 -25.97 3.72
C ALA A 88 -2.80 -26.03 3.19
N ARG A 89 -3.64 -26.91 3.75
CA ARG A 89 -5.05 -27.09 3.35
C ARG A 89 -5.94 -25.87 3.64
N PHE A 90 -5.64 -25.09 4.68
CA PHE A 90 -6.49 -23.96 5.10
C PHE A 90 -6.06 -22.62 4.47
N THR A 91 -4.80 -22.53 4.03
CA THR A 91 -4.23 -21.35 3.35
C THR A 91 -5.08 -20.83 2.18
N PRO A 92 -5.60 -21.65 1.23
CA PRO A 92 -6.40 -21.17 0.12
C PRO A 92 -7.75 -20.57 0.57
N MET A 93 -8.39 -21.16 1.59
CA MET A 93 -9.64 -20.64 2.14
C MET A 93 -9.45 -19.25 2.76
N ALA A 94 -8.39 -19.07 3.55
CA ALA A 94 -8.05 -17.76 4.11
C ALA A 94 -7.68 -16.74 3.02
N GLN A 95 -6.99 -17.18 1.96
CA GLN A 95 -6.63 -16.32 0.82
C GLN A 95 -7.86 -15.85 0.03
N THR A 96 -8.81 -16.74 -0.27
CA THR A 96 -10.06 -16.36 -0.96
C THR A 96 -10.87 -15.35 -0.16
N ALA A 97 -10.98 -15.52 1.17
CA ALA A 97 -11.63 -14.54 2.04
C ALA A 97 -10.88 -13.19 2.07
N ARG A 98 -9.54 -13.21 2.11
CA ARG A 98 -8.70 -12.00 2.02
C ARG A 98 -8.94 -11.22 0.73
N LEU A 99 -8.95 -11.90 -0.41
CA LEU A 99 -9.19 -11.27 -1.71
C LEU A 99 -10.60 -10.67 -1.79
N ALA A 100 -11.61 -11.35 -1.25
CA ALA A 100 -12.97 -10.82 -1.20
C ALA A 100 -13.05 -9.52 -0.38
N ILE A 101 -12.39 -9.45 0.78
CA ILE A 101 -12.33 -8.24 1.62
C ILE A 101 -11.51 -7.14 0.95
N LEU A 102 -10.41 -7.48 0.27
CA LEU A 102 -9.60 -6.53 -0.47
C LEU A 102 -10.40 -5.87 -1.60
N ARG A 103 -11.17 -6.64 -2.35
CA ARG A 103 -12.10 -6.11 -3.37
C ARG A 103 -13.15 -5.19 -2.77
N LEU A 104 -13.70 -5.58 -1.62
CA LEU A 104 -14.65 -4.74 -0.90
C LEU A 104 -14.03 -3.39 -0.56
N PHE A 105 -12.80 -3.35 -0.03
CA PHE A 105 -12.11 -2.08 0.29
C PHE A 105 -11.79 -1.21 -0.92
N ARG A 106 -11.53 -1.81 -2.09
CA ARG A 106 -11.31 -1.04 -3.33
C ARG A 106 -12.60 -0.48 -3.92
N ASN A 107 -13.71 -1.20 -3.80
CA ASN A 107 -14.99 -0.84 -4.42
C ASN A 107 -15.90 -0.02 -3.51
N ASP A 108 -15.66 -0.01 -2.19
CA ASP A 108 -16.45 0.73 -1.22
C ASP A 108 -16.17 2.25 -1.34
N ALA A 109 -17.16 2.99 -1.83
CA ALA A 109 -17.11 4.45 -1.92
C ALA A 109 -17.73 5.16 -0.71
N SER A 110 -18.54 4.45 0.08
CA SER A 110 -19.22 5.00 1.26
C SER A 110 -18.33 4.92 2.50
N GLY A 111 -17.49 3.88 2.60
CA GLY A 111 -16.60 3.65 3.73
C GLY A 111 -17.27 2.91 4.90
N GLU A 112 -18.61 2.78 4.92
CA GLU A 112 -19.35 2.08 5.97
C GLU A 112 -18.96 0.58 6.04
N LEU A 113 -18.83 -0.07 4.89
CA LEU A 113 -18.52 -1.50 4.82
C LEU A 113 -17.06 -1.76 5.20
N SER A 114 -16.18 -0.87 4.75
CA SER A 114 -14.76 -0.87 5.12
C SER A 114 -14.58 -0.71 6.62
N GLN A 115 -15.30 0.24 7.23
CA GLN A 115 -15.27 0.48 8.67
C GLN A 115 -15.77 -0.73 9.47
N ASN A 116 -16.89 -1.32 9.06
CA ASN A 116 -17.46 -2.50 9.72
C ASN A 116 -16.49 -3.69 9.67
N ALA A 117 -15.90 -3.96 8.50
CA ALA A 117 -14.95 -5.04 8.31
C ALA A 117 -13.65 -4.83 9.11
N VAL A 118 -13.11 -3.61 9.14
CA VAL A 118 -11.92 -3.26 9.95
C VAL A 118 -12.22 -3.40 11.43
N THR A 119 -13.40 -2.96 11.90
CA THR A 119 -13.81 -3.08 13.31
C THR A 119 -13.90 -4.55 13.73
N LEU A 120 -14.57 -5.38 12.94
CA LEU A 120 -14.67 -6.82 13.20
C LEU A 120 -13.29 -7.49 13.19
N ALA A 121 -12.43 -7.15 12.21
CA ALA A 121 -11.08 -7.68 12.13
C ALA A 121 -10.23 -7.27 13.33
N ALA A 122 -10.27 -6.00 13.74
CA ALA A 122 -9.53 -5.50 14.90
C ALA A 122 -9.99 -6.15 16.21
N GLN A 123 -11.30 -6.35 16.40
CA GLN A 123 -11.81 -7.09 17.55
C GLN A 123 -11.32 -8.54 17.55
N ARG A 124 -11.31 -9.19 16.39
CA ARG A 124 -10.81 -10.56 16.25
C ARG A 124 -9.31 -10.67 16.54
N ILE A 125 -8.50 -9.75 16.02
CA ILE A 125 -7.06 -9.65 16.30
C ILE A 125 -6.81 -9.49 17.80
N LYS A 126 -7.58 -8.62 18.47
CA LYS A 126 -7.51 -8.43 19.93
C LYS A 126 -7.86 -9.70 20.70
N ARG A 127 -8.92 -10.42 20.31
CA ARG A 127 -9.33 -11.71 20.95
C ARG A 127 -8.27 -12.80 20.78
N LEU A 128 -7.49 -12.75 19.70
CA LEU A 128 -6.38 -13.67 19.44
C LEU A 128 -5.06 -13.19 20.06
N SER A 129 -5.11 -12.21 20.97
CA SER A 129 -3.94 -11.64 21.66
C SER A 129 -2.81 -11.24 20.72
N TYR A 130 -3.16 -10.75 19.52
CA TYR A 130 -2.21 -10.34 18.48
C TYR A 130 -1.27 -11.46 17.98
N ARG A 131 -1.62 -12.73 18.18
CA ARG A 131 -0.90 -13.89 17.60
C ARG A 131 -1.58 -14.30 16.29
N VAL A 132 -1.45 -13.46 15.26
CA VAL A 132 -2.11 -13.65 13.96
C VAL A 132 -1.10 -13.66 12.81
N ASP A 133 -1.51 -14.20 11.67
CA ASP A 133 -0.70 -14.21 10.44
C ASP A 133 -0.44 -12.77 9.92
N PRO A 134 0.80 -12.43 9.48
CA PRO A 134 1.10 -11.08 8.99
C PRO A 134 0.29 -10.65 7.77
N SER A 135 -0.19 -11.61 6.96
CA SER A 135 -1.02 -11.33 5.80
C SER A 135 -2.40 -10.78 6.19
N VAL A 136 -2.78 -10.87 7.47
CA VAL A 136 -4.02 -10.30 8.03
C VAL A 136 -4.00 -8.78 8.03
N LEU A 137 -2.87 -8.09 7.94
CA LEU A 137 -2.87 -6.62 7.88
C LEU A 137 -2.81 -6.09 6.45
N ARG A 138 -2.51 -6.95 5.47
CA ARG A 138 -2.31 -6.53 4.07
C ARG A 138 -3.54 -5.91 3.42
N PRO A 139 -4.77 -6.43 3.59
CA PRO A 139 -5.95 -5.76 3.05
C PRO A 139 -6.10 -4.32 3.54
N TRP A 140 -5.64 -4.01 4.74
CA TRP A 140 -5.73 -2.65 5.30
C TRP A 140 -4.84 -1.65 4.56
N LEU A 141 -3.84 -2.10 3.80
CA LEU A 141 -3.06 -1.23 2.91
C LEU A 141 -3.88 -0.74 1.70
N HIS A 142 -4.97 -1.41 1.34
CA HIS A 142 -5.81 -1.05 0.19
C HIS A 142 -7.02 -0.18 0.55
N LEU A 143 -7.11 0.30 1.79
CA LEU A 143 -8.15 1.24 2.18
C LEU A 143 -7.95 2.57 1.43
N ARG A 144 -9.05 3.13 0.90
CA ARG A 144 -9.07 4.38 0.11
C ARG A 144 -8.88 5.66 0.94
N LEU A 145 -8.21 5.55 2.09
CA LEU A 145 -8.03 6.63 3.05
C LEU A 145 -7.13 7.77 2.50
N ARG A 146 -6.14 7.46 1.64
CA ARG A 146 -5.16 8.44 1.16
C ARG A 146 -5.72 9.43 0.14
N GLU A 147 -6.61 8.98 -0.73
CA GLU A 147 -7.12 9.78 -1.86
C GLU A 147 -8.29 10.66 -1.43
N GLU A 148 -9.05 10.24 -0.42
CA GLU A 148 -10.32 10.89 -0.07
C GLU A 148 -10.25 11.87 1.11
N LEU A 149 -9.24 11.75 1.99
CA LEU A 149 -9.01 12.68 3.13
C LEU A 149 -8.05 13.83 2.80
N ARG A 150 -7.36 13.78 1.66
CA ARG A 150 -6.30 14.75 1.30
C ARG A 150 -6.81 15.97 0.54
N GLU A 151 -7.98 15.88 -0.07
CA GLU A 151 -8.59 17.01 -0.77
C GLU A 151 -9.21 17.97 0.26
N ASN A 152 -8.65 19.17 0.33
CA ASN A 152 -9.18 20.23 1.15
C ASN A 152 -10.66 20.44 0.78
N PRO A 153 -11.58 20.54 1.76
CA PRO A 153 -13.00 20.52 1.46
C PRO A 153 -13.45 21.58 0.46
N GLU A 154 -12.77 22.73 0.49
CA GLU A 154 -12.97 23.87 -0.39
C GLU A 154 -12.44 23.66 -1.81
N ASP A 155 -11.27 23.04 -1.98
CA ASP A 155 -10.66 22.85 -3.31
C ASP A 155 -11.48 21.88 -4.16
N ARG A 156 -12.09 20.87 -3.51
CA ARG A 156 -13.02 19.95 -4.15
C ARG A 156 -14.36 20.60 -4.46
N LYS A 157 -14.90 21.44 -3.55
CA LYS A 157 -16.11 22.24 -3.82
C LYS A 157 -15.88 23.17 -5.02
N ARG A 158 -14.73 23.84 -5.09
CA ARG A 158 -14.33 24.68 -6.24
C ARG A 158 -14.19 23.88 -7.53
N ALA A 159 -13.60 22.69 -7.47
CA ALA A 159 -13.48 21.80 -8.64
C ALA A 159 -14.84 21.26 -9.12
N GLU A 160 -15.74 20.91 -8.20
CA GLU A 160 -17.11 20.48 -8.48
C GLU A 160 -17.96 21.64 -9.01
N GLU A 161 -17.81 22.86 -8.47
CA GLU A 161 -18.43 24.08 -8.98
C GLU A 161 -17.92 24.42 -10.39
N ASP A 162 -16.62 24.28 -10.65
CA ASP A 162 -16.05 24.49 -11.98
C ASP A 162 -16.51 23.43 -12.99
N GLN A 163 -16.67 22.17 -12.56
CA GLN A 163 -17.28 21.14 -13.39
C GLN A 163 -18.75 21.44 -13.69
N LYS A 164 -19.55 21.82 -12.68
CA LYS A 164 -20.94 22.26 -12.86
C LYS A 164 -21.04 23.44 -13.81
N ARG A 165 -20.18 24.47 -13.67
CA ARG A 165 -20.12 25.61 -14.59
C ARG A 165 -19.77 25.19 -16.02
N LYS A 166 -18.81 24.27 -16.20
CA LYS A 166 -18.45 23.73 -17.52
C LYS A 166 -19.58 22.89 -18.14
N GLU A 167 -20.29 22.11 -17.35
CA GLU A 167 -21.46 21.34 -17.79
C GLU A 167 -22.63 22.26 -18.15
N GLU A 168 -22.92 23.27 -17.34
CA GLU A 168 -23.94 24.28 -17.64
C GLU A 168 -23.62 25.06 -18.92
N GLN A 169 -22.34 25.41 -19.14
CA GLN A 169 -21.90 26.03 -20.39
C GLN A 169 -22.05 25.08 -21.58
N ARG A 170 -21.77 23.78 -21.41
CA ARG A 170 -21.98 22.75 -22.44
C ARG A 170 -23.47 22.54 -22.75
N GLU A 171 -24.31 22.47 -21.73
CA GLU A 171 -25.78 22.40 -21.81
C GLU A 171 -26.33 23.63 -22.53
N LYS A 172 -25.94 24.84 -22.13
CA LYS A 172 -26.33 26.10 -22.79
C LYS A 172 -25.90 26.11 -24.26
N LYS A 173 -24.68 25.68 -24.58
CA LYS A 173 -24.19 25.55 -25.97
C LYS A 173 -24.99 24.51 -26.78
N LYS A 174 -25.34 23.36 -26.19
CA LYS A 174 -26.20 22.34 -26.81
C LYS A 174 -27.62 22.86 -27.04
N LEU A 175 -28.19 23.60 -26.09
CA LEU A 175 -29.52 24.21 -26.20
C LEU A 175 -29.56 25.31 -27.27
N LEU A 176 -28.51 26.13 -27.36
CA LEU A 176 -28.32 27.13 -28.42
C LEU A 176 -28.22 26.46 -29.81
N ARG A 177 -27.52 25.33 -29.94
CA ARG A 177 -27.50 24.54 -31.17
C ARG A 177 -28.86 23.93 -31.52
N ARG A 178 -29.62 23.44 -30.53
CA ARG A 178 -30.99 22.93 -30.73
C ARG A 178 -31.98 24.03 -31.14
N LYS A 179 -31.82 25.26 -30.65
CA LYS A 179 -32.64 26.42 -31.06
C LYS A 179 -32.34 26.89 -32.48
N ARG A 180 -31.10 26.70 -32.98
CA ARG A 180 -30.71 27.02 -34.37
C ARG A 180 -31.20 25.96 -35.38
N GLY A 181 -31.42 24.71 -34.96
CA GLY A 181 -31.96 23.64 -35.79
C GLY A 181 -33.49 23.55 -35.73
N GLY A 182 -34.20 24.44 -36.44
CA GLY A 182 -35.66 24.56 -36.40
C GLY A 182 -36.46 23.31 -36.78
N ALA A 183 -35.85 22.31 -37.44
CA ALA A 183 -36.52 21.09 -37.89
C ALA A 183 -36.75 20.05 -36.76
N ALA A 184 -35.76 19.84 -35.89
CA ALA A 184 -35.83 18.80 -34.84
C ALA A 184 -36.81 19.13 -33.69
N LEU A 185 -37.16 20.41 -33.51
CA LEU A 185 -38.10 20.86 -32.47
C LEU A 185 -39.56 20.51 -32.79
N LYS A 186 -39.92 20.42 -34.08
CA LYS A 186 -41.28 20.05 -34.52
C LYS A 186 -41.54 18.54 -34.34
N GLU A 187 -40.52 17.72 -34.53
CA GLU A 187 -40.61 16.25 -34.43
C GLU A 187 -40.70 15.79 -32.96
N ALA A 188 -39.90 16.38 -32.06
CA ALA A 188 -39.96 16.10 -30.62
C ALA A 188 -41.29 16.55 -29.97
N LYS A 189 -41.95 17.60 -30.51
CA LYS A 189 -43.27 18.05 -30.02
C LYS A 189 -44.41 17.11 -30.41
N ARG A 190 -44.28 16.34 -31.49
CA ARG A 190 -45.30 15.37 -31.93
C ARG A 190 -45.26 14.06 -31.14
N ALA A 191 -44.10 13.70 -30.58
CA ALA A 191 -43.89 12.41 -29.92
C ALA A 191 -44.44 12.30 -28.49
N LEU A 192 -44.89 13.37 -27.83
CA LEU A 192 -45.28 13.31 -26.42
C LEU A 192 -46.42 14.30 -26.07
N HIS A 193 -47.66 13.94 -26.40
CA HIS A 193 -48.85 14.61 -25.86
C HIS A 193 -49.04 14.21 -24.38
N VAL A 194 -48.22 14.77 -23.49
CA VAL A 194 -48.37 14.59 -22.04
C VAL A 194 -49.45 15.53 -21.52
N SER A 195 -50.39 15.01 -20.73
CA SER A 195 -51.43 15.81 -20.08
C SER A 195 -50.82 16.94 -19.23
N LYS A 196 -51.43 18.14 -19.23
CA LYS A 196 -50.97 19.30 -18.43
C LYS A 196 -50.75 18.95 -16.94
N LYS A 197 -51.51 17.99 -16.39
CA LYS A 197 -51.36 17.48 -15.02
C LYS A 197 -50.12 16.59 -14.86
N GLN A 198 -49.87 15.68 -15.81
CA GLN A 198 -48.69 14.81 -15.81
C GLN A 198 -47.40 15.60 -16.05
N ALA A 199 -47.43 16.63 -16.90
CA ALA A 199 -46.26 17.50 -17.13
C ALA A 199 -45.92 18.34 -15.89
N LYS A 200 -46.92 18.83 -15.15
CA LYS A 200 -46.71 19.50 -13.86
C LYS A 200 -46.16 18.52 -12.81
N ALA A 201 -46.74 17.33 -12.71
CA ALA A 201 -46.27 16.29 -11.78
C ALA A 201 -44.82 15.85 -12.09
N ALA A 202 -44.46 15.65 -13.35
CA ALA A 202 -43.10 15.30 -13.75
C ALA A 202 -42.10 16.45 -13.48
N LYS A 203 -42.52 17.72 -13.59
CA LYS A 203 -41.67 18.86 -13.24
C LYS A 203 -41.43 18.93 -11.74
N VAL A 204 -42.47 18.74 -10.93
CA VAL A 204 -42.36 18.68 -9.46
C VAL A 204 -41.51 17.48 -9.05
N GLN A 205 -41.74 16.29 -9.63
CA GLN A 205 -40.92 15.11 -9.37
C GLN A 205 -39.46 15.35 -9.71
N LYS A 206 -39.17 15.99 -10.85
CA LYS A 206 -37.79 16.32 -11.24
C LYS A 206 -37.13 17.33 -10.31
N GLU A 207 -37.89 18.29 -9.78
CA GLU A 207 -37.39 19.26 -8.81
C GLU A 207 -37.13 18.59 -7.45
N VAL A 208 -38.03 17.71 -7.01
CA VAL A 208 -37.88 16.87 -5.82
C VAL A 208 -36.68 15.94 -5.97
N ASP A 209 -36.55 15.22 -7.09
CA ASP A 209 -35.41 14.33 -7.37
C ASP A 209 -34.08 15.11 -7.40
N ARG A 210 -34.09 16.37 -7.86
CA ARG A 210 -32.92 17.24 -7.82
C ARG A 210 -32.57 17.63 -6.38
N SER A 211 -33.54 18.10 -5.59
CA SER A 211 -33.30 18.44 -4.18
C SER A 211 -32.88 17.22 -3.36
N LEU A 212 -33.45 16.04 -3.65
CA LEU A 212 -33.06 14.77 -3.02
C LEU A 212 -31.61 14.43 -3.35
N ARG A 213 -31.20 14.53 -4.61
CA ARG A 213 -29.80 14.27 -5.00
C ARG A 213 -28.81 15.23 -4.38
N GLU A 214 -29.17 16.51 -4.26
CA GLU A 214 -28.32 17.52 -3.61
C GLU A 214 -28.16 17.23 -2.12
N ALA A 215 -29.27 16.93 -1.44
CA ALA A 215 -29.25 16.55 -0.02
C ALA A 215 -28.51 15.22 0.22
N GLU A 216 -28.75 14.20 -0.61
CA GLU A 216 -28.06 12.90 -0.54
C GLU A 216 -26.56 13.06 -0.75
N ALA A 217 -26.13 13.92 -1.68
CA ALA A 217 -24.70 14.14 -1.95
C ALA A 217 -23.98 14.80 -0.78
N GLU A 218 -24.61 15.78 -0.10
CA GLU A 218 -24.03 16.45 1.07
C GLU A 218 -23.95 15.50 2.27
N VAL A 219 -25.04 14.78 2.58
CA VAL A 219 -25.08 13.78 3.68
C VAL A 219 -24.06 12.67 3.45
N THR A 220 -23.94 12.17 2.21
CA THR A 220 -22.97 11.11 1.87
C THR A 220 -21.53 11.56 2.15
N ARG A 221 -21.22 12.85 1.99
CA ARG A 221 -19.87 13.37 2.23
C ARG A 221 -19.51 13.41 3.70
N GLU A 222 -20.39 13.96 4.54
CA GLU A 222 -20.18 14.05 5.99
C GLU A 222 -20.12 12.66 6.63
N GLU A 223 -21.02 11.76 6.22
CA GLU A 223 -21.01 10.37 6.68
C GLU A 223 -19.70 9.67 6.29
N ARG A 224 -19.22 9.90 5.08
CA ARG A 224 -17.97 9.31 4.59
C ARG A 224 -16.74 9.81 5.37
N GLU A 225 -16.66 11.11 5.65
CA GLU A 225 -15.59 11.66 6.48
C GLU A 225 -15.62 11.06 7.89
N LYS A 226 -16.81 10.94 8.49
CA LYS A 226 -17.01 10.27 9.77
C LYS A 226 -16.56 8.80 9.73
N TRP A 227 -16.95 8.04 8.70
CA TRP A 227 -16.57 6.63 8.56
C TRP A 227 -15.06 6.46 8.36
N TYR A 228 -14.42 7.31 7.56
CA TYR A 228 -12.98 7.26 7.37
C TYR A 228 -12.20 7.69 8.61
N GLY A 229 -12.65 8.72 9.33
CA GLY A 229 -12.05 9.12 10.60
C GLY A 229 -12.09 7.99 11.63
N GLU A 230 -13.23 7.31 11.77
CA GLU A 230 -13.37 6.17 12.69
C GLU A 230 -12.54 4.95 12.20
N THR A 231 -12.51 4.70 10.90
CA THR A 231 -11.66 3.62 10.32
C THR A 231 -10.19 3.88 10.60
N LEU A 232 -9.72 5.10 10.37
CA LEU A 232 -8.34 5.51 10.60
C LEU A 232 -7.96 5.38 12.08
N LYS A 233 -8.84 5.86 12.97
CA LYS A 233 -8.67 5.68 14.43
C LYS A 233 -8.56 4.22 14.80
N GLN A 234 -9.42 3.35 14.27
CA GLN A 234 -9.41 1.93 14.56
C GLN A 234 -8.14 1.23 14.04
N VAL A 235 -7.68 1.59 12.84
CA VAL A 235 -6.43 1.10 12.24
C VAL A 235 -5.24 1.49 13.12
N PHE A 236 -5.08 2.77 13.46
CA PHE A 236 -3.95 3.23 14.27
C PHE A 236 -3.98 2.69 15.70
N VAL A 237 -5.15 2.63 16.35
CA VAL A 237 -5.27 1.99 17.67
C VAL A 237 -4.82 0.53 17.61
N THR A 238 -5.17 -0.19 16.54
CA THR A 238 -4.73 -1.58 16.38
C THR A 238 -3.22 -1.67 16.12
N TYR A 239 -2.67 -0.81 15.27
CA TYR A 239 -1.24 -0.74 14.99
C TYR A 239 -0.42 -0.39 16.24
N PHE A 240 -0.79 0.65 16.98
CA PHE A 240 -0.09 1.04 18.21
C PHE A 240 -0.19 -0.04 19.30
N ARG A 241 -1.30 -0.78 19.39
CA ARG A 241 -1.40 -1.92 20.31
C ARG A 241 -0.48 -3.06 19.90
N ILE A 242 -0.38 -3.37 18.61
CA ILE A 242 0.56 -4.37 18.10
C ILE A 242 2.00 -3.93 18.36
N LEU A 243 2.31 -2.65 18.12
CA LEU A 243 3.62 -2.04 18.39
C LEU A 243 3.97 -1.99 19.87
N LYS A 244 3.01 -2.02 20.80
CA LYS A 244 3.31 -2.01 22.25
C LYS A 244 3.47 -3.42 22.82
N GLN A 245 3.24 -4.46 22.02
CA GLN A 245 3.27 -5.84 22.49
C GLN A 245 4.71 -6.37 22.54
N ARG A 246 5.11 -6.90 23.70
CA ARG A 246 6.50 -7.31 23.99
C ARG A 246 7.03 -8.43 23.09
N ASP A 247 6.15 -9.33 22.63
CA ASP A 247 6.52 -10.58 21.96
C ASP A 247 6.43 -10.54 20.42
N ASN A 248 6.24 -9.35 19.81
CA ASN A 248 5.85 -9.24 18.39
C ASN A 248 7.00 -8.93 17.40
N ILE A 249 8.25 -9.05 17.84
CA ILE A 249 9.45 -8.58 17.11
C ILE A 249 9.62 -9.26 15.73
N GLY A 250 9.23 -10.53 15.57
CA GLY A 250 9.41 -11.28 14.33
C GLY A 250 8.15 -11.50 13.46
N GLY A 251 6.95 -11.18 13.96
CA GLY A 251 5.69 -11.58 13.33
C GLY A 251 4.98 -10.46 12.59
N LEU A 252 4.22 -9.66 13.34
CA LEU A 252 3.33 -8.64 12.77
C LEU A 252 3.99 -7.28 12.54
N LEU A 253 5.15 -7.07 13.15
CA LEU A 253 5.83 -5.78 13.18
C LEU A 253 6.13 -5.23 11.77
N PRO A 254 6.68 -6.00 10.82
CA PRO A 254 6.89 -5.50 9.45
C PRO A 254 5.59 -5.05 8.78
N ALA A 255 4.51 -5.83 8.94
CA ALA A 255 3.23 -5.50 8.30
C ALA A 255 2.60 -4.23 8.88
N VAL A 256 2.76 -3.99 10.19
CA VAL A 256 2.31 -2.76 10.84
C VAL A 256 3.14 -1.56 10.40
N LEU A 257 4.47 -1.68 10.38
CA LEU A 257 5.35 -0.60 9.95
C LEU A 257 5.13 -0.22 8.48
N GLU A 258 4.86 -1.20 7.62
CA GLU A 258 4.47 -0.94 6.23
C GLU A 258 3.16 -0.13 6.14
N GLY A 259 2.17 -0.47 6.96
CA GLY A 259 0.92 0.30 7.08
C GLY A 259 1.14 1.71 7.63
N LEU A 260 2.00 1.86 8.63
CA LEU A 260 2.35 3.16 9.20
C LEU A 260 3.10 4.04 8.22
N ALA A 261 4.07 3.52 7.47
CA ALA A 261 4.75 4.26 6.39
C ALA A 261 3.73 4.75 5.35
N ARG A 262 2.79 3.88 4.95
CA ARG A 262 1.76 4.22 3.96
C ARG A 262 0.81 5.31 4.46
N TYR A 263 0.44 5.30 5.73
CA TYR A 263 -0.53 6.23 6.30
C TYR A 263 0.08 7.33 7.18
N ALA A 264 1.40 7.50 7.19
CA ALA A 264 2.12 8.43 8.08
C ALA A 264 1.59 9.87 8.02
N HIS A 265 1.37 10.38 6.81
CA HIS A 265 0.77 11.70 6.54
C HIS A 265 -0.64 11.92 7.09
N LEU A 266 -1.36 10.87 7.53
CA LEU A 266 -2.70 10.97 8.12
C LEU A 266 -2.67 10.78 9.65
N ILE A 267 -1.50 10.55 10.24
CA ILE A 267 -1.33 10.44 11.69
C ILE A 267 -1.39 11.84 12.28
N SER A 268 -2.10 12.02 13.40
CA SER A 268 -2.07 13.29 14.14
C SER A 268 -0.66 13.58 14.67
N VAL A 269 -0.23 14.83 14.53
CA VAL A 269 1.09 15.33 14.95
C VAL A 269 1.38 15.04 16.42
N GLU A 270 0.36 15.00 17.27
CA GLU A 270 0.47 14.69 18.70
C GLU A 270 1.09 13.31 18.97
N PHE A 271 0.94 12.35 18.07
CA PHE A 271 1.50 11.00 18.23
C PHE A 271 2.92 10.85 17.69
N PHE A 272 3.47 11.89 17.02
CA PHE A 272 4.74 11.75 16.30
C PHE A 272 5.91 11.52 17.23
N VAL A 273 5.99 12.25 18.35
CA VAL A 273 7.08 12.13 19.32
C VAL A 273 7.15 10.72 19.91
N ASP A 274 6.02 10.21 20.41
CA ASP A 274 5.91 8.87 20.99
C ASP A 274 6.23 7.78 19.96
N LEU A 275 5.71 7.91 18.74
CA LEU A 275 5.97 6.95 17.67
C LEU A 275 7.45 6.98 17.27
N PHE A 276 8.05 8.16 17.16
CA PHE A 276 9.45 8.31 16.77
C PHE A 276 10.40 7.70 17.81
N GLN A 277 10.15 7.90 19.11
CA GLN A 277 10.88 7.25 20.19
C GLN A 277 10.72 5.73 20.15
N LEU A 278 9.51 5.24 19.89
CA LEU A 278 9.24 3.81 19.76
C LEU A 278 10.00 3.18 18.58
N LEU A 279 10.08 3.87 17.44
CA LEU A 279 10.85 3.42 16.28
C LEU A 279 12.35 3.31 16.62
N LYS A 280 12.92 4.30 17.30
CA LYS A 280 14.32 4.24 17.79
C LYS A 280 14.53 3.03 18.73
N LYS A 281 13.61 2.82 19.68
CA LYS A 281 13.65 1.68 20.61
C LYS A 281 13.56 0.33 19.89
N ILE A 282 12.73 0.23 18.86
CA ILE A 282 12.63 -0.97 18.02
C ILE A 282 13.95 -1.23 17.30
N MET A 283 14.55 -0.20 16.68
CA MET A 283 15.81 -0.35 15.93
C MET A 283 16.98 -0.78 16.80
N ARG A 284 17.07 -0.28 18.04
CA ARG A 284 18.08 -0.69 19.03
C ARG A 284 17.84 -2.10 19.60
N GLY A 285 16.81 -2.82 19.16
CA GLY A 285 16.49 -4.15 19.68
C GLY A 285 16.02 -4.15 21.15
N GLN A 286 15.72 -2.97 21.71
CA GLN A 286 15.25 -2.79 23.09
C GLN A 286 13.72 -2.99 23.22
N HIS A 287 13.08 -3.51 22.17
CA HIS A 287 11.66 -3.78 22.14
C HIS A 287 11.28 -4.92 23.09
N GLY A 288 10.26 -4.73 23.94
CA GLY A 288 9.81 -5.77 24.88
C GLY A 288 10.64 -5.95 26.16
N VAL A 289 11.77 -5.26 26.29
CA VAL A 289 12.61 -5.27 27.49
C VAL A 289 11.94 -4.42 28.58
N GLY A 290 11.66 -5.03 29.74
CA GLY A 290 11.11 -4.35 30.91
C GLY A 290 12.08 -3.28 31.43
N VAL A 291 11.53 -2.22 32.03
CA VAL A 291 12.31 -1.23 32.78
C VAL A 291 13.05 -2.00 33.89
N GLY A 292 14.35 -2.23 33.74
CA GLY A 292 15.15 -3.00 34.70
C GLY A 292 16.06 -4.10 34.13
N ALA A 293 16.08 -4.36 32.82
CA ALA A 293 17.26 -5.00 32.24
C ALA A 293 18.36 -3.94 32.17
N GLU A 294 19.54 -4.28 32.68
CA GLU A 294 20.74 -3.45 32.61
C GLU A 294 20.80 -2.82 31.21
N GLU A 295 20.85 -1.49 31.16
CA GLU A 295 21.25 -0.77 29.96
C GLU A 295 22.70 -1.20 29.70
N THR A 296 22.89 -2.36 29.05
CA THR A 296 24.18 -2.71 28.50
C THR A 296 24.55 -1.55 27.59
N GLN A 297 25.58 -0.79 27.98
CA GLN A 297 26.23 0.27 27.23
C GLN A 297 26.91 -0.26 25.96
N GLU A 298 26.34 -1.29 25.34
CA GLU A 298 26.68 -1.70 23.99
C GLU A 298 25.85 -0.81 23.07
N ASP A 299 26.49 0.26 22.63
CA ASP A 299 26.02 1.27 21.67
C ASP A 299 25.93 0.67 20.25
N ASP A 300 25.59 -0.62 20.14
CA ASP A 300 25.47 -1.33 18.87
C ASP A 300 24.27 -0.76 18.12
N LEU A 301 24.58 0.07 17.11
CA LEU A 301 23.61 0.72 16.24
C LEU A 301 22.69 -0.34 15.61
N VAL A 302 23.24 -1.45 15.11
CA VAL A 302 22.48 -2.55 14.48
C VAL A 302 22.30 -3.72 15.44
N SER A 303 21.10 -3.85 16.01
CA SER A 303 20.77 -5.04 16.78
C SER A 303 20.50 -6.25 15.85
N PRO A 304 21.23 -7.37 15.99
CA PRO A 304 20.97 -8.59 15.22
C PRO A 304 19.60 -9.23 15.54
N ARG A 305 18.92 -8.76 16.60
CA ARG A 305 17.56 -9.19 16.97
C ARG A 305 16.49 -8.65 16.01
N VAL A 306 16.80 -7.63 15.22
CA VAL A 306 15.85 -6.96 14.32
C VAL A 306 16.20 -7.31 12.88
N GLY A 307 15.28 -7.97 12.17
CA GLY A 307 15.48 -8.31 10.76
C GLY A 307 15.67 -7.06 9.87
N LEU A 308 16.47 -7.19 8.81
CA LEU A 308 16.83 -6.10 7.89
C LEU A 308 15.60 -5.34 7.36
N ARG A 309 14.58 -6.09 6.91
CA ARG A 309 13.30 -5.53 6.45
C ARG A 309 12.60 -4.67 7.51
N THR A 310 12.57 -5.13 8.77
CA THR A 310 11.94 -4.39 9.88
C THR A 310 12.67 -3.08 10.12
N SER A 311 14.00 -3.11 10.13
CA SER A 311 14.84 -1.91 10.29
C SER A 311 14.63 -0.91 9.15
N LEU A 312 14.60 -1.36 7.89
CA LEU A 312 14.28 -0.52 6.74
C LEU A 312 12.89 0.11 6.85
N LEU A 313 11.89 -0.66 7.28
CA LEU A 313 10.53 -0.15 7.46
C LEU A 313 10.44 0.87 8.60
N CYS A 314 11.18 0.70 9.70
CA CYS A 314 11.28 1.69 10.78
C CYS A 314 11.92 3.01 10.31
N ILE A 315 12.98 2.93 9.50
CA ILE A 315 13.61 4.12 8.91
C ILE A 315 12.62 4.79 7.96
N LEU A 316 11.94 4.01 7.13
CA LEU A 316 10.97 4.51 6.17
C LEU A 316 9.78 5.20 6.85
N THR A 317 9.22 4.60 7.91
CA THR A 317 8.15 5.22 8.69
C THR A 317 8.61 6.54 9.30
N ALA A 318 9.79 6.57 9.91
CA ALA A 318 10.36 7.78 10.50
C ALA A 318 10.53 8.89 9.46
N LEU A 319 11.10 8.57 8.29
CA LEU A 319 11.26 9.53 7.20
C LEU A 319 9.91 10.07 6.70
N HIS A 320 8.90 9.22 6.51
CA HIS A 320 7.56 9.68 6.12
C HIS A 320 6.88 10.54 7.17
N ILE A 321 7.07 10.27 8.48
CA ILE A 321 6.56 11.12 9.57
C ILE A 321 7.18 12.52 9.50
N LEU A 322 8.45 12.60 9.15
CA LEU A 322 9.17 13.86 9.02
C LEU A 322 8.79 14.66 7.78
N THR A 323 8.18 14.03 6.77
CA THR A 323 7.66 14.76 5.60
C THR A 323 6.33 15.44 5.92
N GLY A 324 6.16 16.69 5.48
CA GLY A 324 4.89 17.42 5.66
C GLY A 324 4.76 18.05 7.05
N GLN A 325 3.72 17.67 7.81
CA GLN A 325 3.41 18.31 9.11
C GLN A 325 4.48 18.04 10.19
N GLY A 326 5.29 16.98 10.04
CA GLY A 326 6.35 16.64 10.99
C GLY A 326 7.64 17.46 10.84
N GLU A 327 7.81 18.23 9.75
CA GLU A 327 8.99 19.09 9.55
C GLU A 327 9.11 20.15 10.65
N ALA A 328 7.97 20.63 11.16
CA ALA A 328 7.91 21.62 12.23
C ALA A 328 8.43 21.09 13.59
N LEU A 329 8.42 19.78 13.81
CA LEU A 329 8.78 19.19 15.10
C LEU A 329 10.30 19.08 15.33
N ASN A 330 11.14 19.44 14.35
CA ASN A 330 12.60 19.45 14.46
C ASN A 330 13.20 18.19 15.13
N LEU A 331 12.61 17.02 14.89
CA LEU A 331 13.04 15.76 15.50
C LEU A 331 14.45 15.38 15.02
N ASP A 332 15.26 14.82 15.92
CA ASP A 332 16.62 14.40 15.60
C ASP A 332 16.66 13.09 14.80
N ILE A 333 17.17 13.19 13.58
CA ILE A 333 17.28 12.12 12.59
C ILE A 333 18.67 11.46 12.55
N LYS A 334 19.62 11.92 13.36
CA LYS A 334 21.00 11.43 13.34
C LYS A 334 21.07 9.90 13.44
N ASP A 335 20.35 9.31 14.42
CA ASP A 335 20.32 7.85 14.62
C ASP A 335 19.87 7.09 13.36
N PHE A 336 18.92 7.63 12.59
CA PHE A 336 18.41 6.97 11.38
C PHE A 336 19.43 7.01 10.23
N PHE A 337 20.29 8.04 10.16
CA PHE A 337 21.41 8.06 9.23
C PHE A 337 22.43 6.97 9.58
N HIS A 338 22.81 6.88 10.84
CA HIS A 338 23.79 5.88 11.30
C HIS A 338 23.26 4.48 11.04
N GLN A 339 21.98 4.22 11.34
CA GLN A 339 21.38 2.93 11.06
C GLN A 339 21.34 2.60 9.57
N LEU A 340 20.88 3.52 8.73
CA LEU A 340 20.79 3.23 7.30
C LEU A 340 22.18 2.97 6.71
N TYR A 341 23.20 3.68 7.19
CA TYR A 341 24.59 3.48 6.78
C TYR A 341 25.11 2.09 7.19
N ALA A 342 24.83 1.66 8.42
CA ALA A 342 25.21 0.35 8.95
C ALA A 342 24.43 -0.83 8.30
N LEU A 343 23.22 -0.58 7.78
CA LEU A 343 22.43 -1.60 7.07
C LEU A 343 22.89 -1.86 5.63
N LEU A 344 23.66 -0.96 5.01
CA LEU A 344 24.09 -1.11 3.61
C LEU A 344 24.94 -2.37 3.38
N PRO A 345 25.98 -2.68 4.19
CA PRO A 345 26.79 -3.88 3.98
C PRO A 345 26.00 -5.20 4.13
N PRO A 346 25.19 -5.43 5.19
CA PRO A 346 24.41 -6.66 5.28
C PRO A 346 23.33 -6.77 4.21
N LEU A 347 22.78 -5.65 3.71
CA LEU A 347 21.88 -5.66 2.54
C LEU A 347 22.61 -6.00 1.24
N ALA A 348 23.86 -5.58 1.07
CA ALA A 348 24.69 -5.97 -0.08
C ALA A 348 25.04 -7.46 -0.06
N ALA A 349 25.18 -8.04 1.12
CA ALA A 349 25.39 -9.48 1.29
C ALA A 349 24.09 -10.32 1.16
N ALA A 350 22.92 -9.70 1.14
CA ALA A 350 21.63 -10.40 1.10
C ALA A 350 21.27 -10.88 -0.32
N PRO A 351 21.19 -12.20 -0.58
CA PRO A 351 20.91 -12.72 -1.92
C PRO A 351 19.47 -12.44 -2.39
N GLN A 352 18.55 -12.14 -1.47
CA GLN A 352 17.12 -11.95 -1.74
C GLN A 352 16.68 -10.48 -1.72
N ILE A 353 17.58 -9.53 -1.92
CA ILE A 353 17.26 -8.10 -1.83
C ILE A 353 16.14 -7.65 -2.80
N GLU A 354 16.02 -8.29 -3.97
CA GLU A 354 14.97 -8.04 -4.97
C GLU A 354 13.70 -8.90 -4.77
N ALA A 355 13.69 -9.81 -3.79
CA ALA A 355 12.54 -10.67 -3.55
C ALA A 355 11.36 -9.85 -3.03
N THR A 356 10.26 -9.88 -3.78
CA THR A 356 8.97 -9.30 -3.38
C THR A 356 8.14 -10.28 -2.55
N ARG A 357 8.59 -11.52 -2.37
CA ARG A 357 7.85 -12.51 -1.57
C ARG A 357 8.30 -12.44 -0.13
N ILE A 358 7.34 -12.22 0.76
CA ILE A 358 7.48 -12.58 2.17
C ILE A 358 7.71 -14.08 2.20
N SER A 359 8.96 -14.49 2.43
CA SER A 359 9.27 -15.80 2.99
C SER A 359 8.30 -16.01 4.14
N ALA A 360 7.54 -17.11 4.07
CA ALA A 360 6.84 -17.59 5.23
C ALA A 360 7.84 -17.63 6.39
N LEU A 361 7.36 -17.20 7.56
CA LEU A 361 8.01 -17.45 8.83
C LEU A 361 8.54 -18.89 8.83
N SER A 362 9.83 -19.02 9.08
CA SER A 362 10.56 -20.19 9.58
C SER A 362 9.82 -21.55 9.47
N ASP A 363 10.31 -22.32 8.51
CA ASP A 363 10.31 -23.78 8.39
C ASP A 363 8.99 -24.55 8.20
N GLY A 364 9.01 -25.32 7.10
CA GLY A 364 8.04 -26.37 6.79
C GLY A 364 7.61 -26.37 5.33
N THR A 365 8.55 -26.40 4.38
CA THR A 365 8.31 -26.56 2.93
C THR A 365 7.36 -25.55 2.30
N ARG A 366 7.90 -24.38 1.92
CA ARG A 366 7.39 -23.60 0.79
C ARG A 366 8.50 -23.51 -0.25
N TYR A 367 8.25 -24.02 -1.44
CA TYR A 367 9.11 -23.75 -2.58
C TYR A 367 9.11 -22.24 -2.83
N THR A 368 10.27 -21.62 -2.66
CA THR A 368 10.59 -20.33 -3.26
C THR A 368 10.57 -20.53 -4.78
N VAL A 369 9.42 -20.28 -5.41
CA VAL A 369 9.45 -19.99 -6.84
C VAL A 369 10.03 -18.58 -6.95
N TYR A 370 11.30 -18.52 -7.34
CA TYR A 370 11.97 -17.31 -7.78
C TYR A 370 11.23 -16.84 -9.03
N LEU A 371 10.22 -15.98 -8.87
CA LEU A 371 9.69 -15.31 -10.05
C LEU A 371 10.69 -14.25 -10.44
N GLY A 372 11.40 -14.54 -11.52
CA GLY A 372 12.32 -13.60 -12.13
C GLY A 372 11.57 -12.30 -12.43
N PRO A 373 12.20 -11.14 -12.34
CA PRO A 373 11.53 -9.89 -12.63
C PRO A 373 11.03 -9.76 -14.10
N ALA A 374 11.47 -10.66 -14.99
CA ALA A 374 10.93 -10.85 -16.35
C ALA A 374 9.62 -11.66 -16.35
N GLU A 375 9.45 -12.60 -15.43
CA GLU A 375 8.21 -13.36 -15.24
C GLU A 375 7.16 -12.52 -14.51
N VAL A 376 7.58 -11.68 -13.57
CA VAL A 376 6.73 -10.63 -12.98
C VAL A 376 6.33 -9.62 -14.06
N ALA A 377 7.27 -9.17 -14.91
CA ALA A 377 6.96 -8.30 -16.04
C ALA A 377 6.09 -8.97 -17.12
N ALA A 378 6.25 -10.27 -17.36
CA ALA A 378 5.43 -11.04 -18.30
C ALA A 378 4.01 -11.29 -17.75
N ALA A 379 3.88 -11.59 -16.46
CA ALA A 379 2.60 -11.59 -15.76
C ALA A 379 1.94 -10.20 -15.84
N ASN A 380 2.71 -9.12 -15.65
CA ASN A 380 2.24 -7.74 -15.77
C ASN A 380 1.87 -7.34 -17.21
N ALA A 381 2.58 -7.86 -18.22
CA ALA A 381 2.30 -7.63 -19.63
C ALA A 381 1.04 -8.39 -20.08
N ALA A 382 0.81 -9.60 -19.56
CA ALA A 382 -0.42 -10.35 -19.76
C ALA A 382 -1.64 -9.62 -19.15
N VAL A 383 -1.46 -8.95 -18.01
CA VAL A 383 -2.48 -8.09 -17.36
C VAL A 383 -2.77 -6.82 -18.16
N ARG A 384 -1.76 -6.17 -18.75
CA ARG A 384 -1.93 -4.95 -19.58
C ARG A 384 -2.40 -5.21 -21.01
N GLY A 385 -2.11 -6.39 -21.57
CA GLY A 385 -2.57 -6.82 -22.90
C GLY A 385 -4.06 -7.16 -22.97
N ALA A 386 -4.73 -7.29 -21.82
CA ALA A 386 -6.17 -7.55 -21.71
C ALA A 386 -6.98 -6.26 -21.41
N ALA A 387 -6.58 -5.12 -21.95
CA ALA A 387 -7.51 -4.00 -22.09
C ALA A 387 -8.63 -4.40 -23.06
N PRO A 388 -9.92 -4.20 -22.74
CA PRO A 388 -10.98 -4.59 -23.64
C PRO A 388 -10.89 -3.73 -24.89
N ALA A 389 -10.55 -4.35 -26.02
CA ALA A 389 -10.83 -3.78 -27.31
C ALA A 389 -12.33 -3.43 -27.31
N SER A 390 -12.64 -2.14 -27.44
CA SER A 390 -13.99 -1.65 -27.63
C SER A 390 -14.55 -2.24 -28.92
N GLY A 391 -15.29 -3.34 -28.80
CA GLY A 391 -16.04 -3.98 -29.87
C GLY A 391 -17.15 -4.79 -29.21
N GLY A 392 -18.40 -4.47 -29.54
CA GLY A 392 -19.59 -4.86 -28.77
C GLY A 392 -19.88 -6.36 -28.73
N GLY A 393 -20.60 -6.75 -27.68
CA GLY A 393 -21.15 -8.09 -27.49
C GLY A 393 -21.34 -8.40 -26.01
N ALA A 394 -22.54 -8.12 -25.49
CA ALA A 394 -22.90 -8.41 -24.11
C ALA A 394 -22.86 -9.93 -23.84
N ALA A 395 -21.94 -10.36 -22.99
CA ALA A 395 -22.00 -11.66 -22.32
C ALA A 395 -21.98 -11.42 -20.80
N SER A 396 -23.13 -11.02 -20.27
CA SER A 396 -23.38 -10.96 -18.83
C SER A 396 -23.62 -12.39 -18.31
N GLY A 397 -22.55 -13.08 -17.93
CA GLY A 397 -22.61 -14.43 -17.35
C GLY A 397 -21.69 -14.60 -16.13
N PRO A 398 -22.01 -15.52 -15.20
CA PRO A 398 -21.24 -15.76 -13.98
C PRO A 398 -19.81 -16.30 -14.21
N GLU A 399 -19.50 -16.82 -15.41
CA GLU A 399 -18.14 -17.29 -15.78
C GLU A 399 -17.11 -16.15 -15.87
N ALA A 400 -17.51 -14.95 -16.30
CA ALA A 400 -16.59 -13.80 -16.37
C ALA A 400 -16.15 -13.33 -14.97
N ALA A 401 -17.02 -13.47 -13.96
CA ALA A 401 -16.70 -13.15 -12.56
C ALA A 401 -15.77 -14.19 -11.93
N ALA A 402 -15.82 -15.45 -12.40
CA ALA A 402 -14.92 -16.53 -11.98
C ALA A 402 -13.52 -16.37 -12.60
N ALA A 403 -13.42 -16.08 -13.91
CA ALA A 403 -12.14 -15.90 -14.59
C ALA A 403 -11.33 -14.68 -14.09
N GLY A 404 -12.00 -13.62 -13.61
CA GLY A 404 -11.34 -12.48 -12.97
C GLY A 404 -10.73 -12.78 -11.58
N LEU A 405 -11.10 -13.90 -10.93
CA LEU A 405 -10.56 -14.29 -9.62
C LEU A 405 -9.13 -14.85 -9.69
N ASP A 406 -8.78 -15.54 -10.77
CA ASP A 406 -7.49 -16.21 -10.89
C ASP A 406 -6.39 -15.23 -11.39
N ASN A 407 -6.77 -14.25 -12.23
CA ASN A 407 -5.86 -13.23 -12.76
C ASN A 407 -5.47 -12.17 -11.71
N GLU A 408 -6.37 -11.88 -10.75
CA GLU A 408 -6.09 -10.97 -9.64
C GLU A 408 -5.15 -11.57 -8.58
N GLY A 409 -4.94 -12.89 -8.63
CA GLY A 409 -3.91 -13.59 -7.87
C GLY A 409 -2.50 -13.03 -8.10
N ALA A 410 -2.22 -12.48 -9.29
CA ALA A 410 -0.95 -11.85 -9.59
C ALA A 410 -0.90 -10.38 -9.12
N ALA A 411 -2.03 -9.67 -9.14
CA ALA A 411 -2.12 -8.24 -8.81
C ALA A 411 -1.97 -7.92 -7.30
N TRP A 412 -2.09 -8.92 -6.41
CA TRP A 412 -1.84 -8.72 -4.97
C TRP A 412 -0.37 -8.97 -4.58
N GLU A 413 0.39 -9.76 -5.36
CA GLU A 413 1.84 -9.90 -5.21
C GLU A 413 2.58 -8.60 -5.57
N GLU A 414 1.97 -7.72 -6.38
CA GLU A 414 2.48 -6.39 -6.76
C GLU A 414 2.68 -5.43 -5.57
N THR A 415 2.05 -5.69 -4.42
CA THR A 415 2.09 -4.76 -3.27
C THR A 415 3.18 -4.99 -2.26
N VAL A 416 3.88 -6.13 -2.30
CA VAL A 416 4.94 -6.40 -1.34
C VAL A 416 6.23 -5.79 -1.89
N ARG A 417 6.61 -4.64 -1.34
CA ARG A 417 7.86 -3.95 -1.70
C ARG A 417 9.06 -4.84 -1.37
N SER A 418 10.00 -4.96 -2.30
CA SER A 418 11.28 -5.64 -2.06
C SER A 418 12.14 -4.85 -1.06
N GLU A 419 13.16 -5.49 -0.47
CA GLU A 419 14.10 -4.77 0.41
C GLU A 419 14.86 -3.69 -0.37
N ALA A 420 15.18 -3.94 -1.64
CA ALA A 420 15.73 -2.95 -2.55
C ALA A 420 14.80 -1.73 -2.70
N ASP A 421 13.49 -1.95 -2.87
CA ASP A 421 12.53 -0.84 -2.99
C ASP A 421 12.47 0.01 -1.73
N LEU A 422 12.44 -0.63 -0.56
CA LEU A 422 12.45 0.05 0.72
C LEU A 422 13.76 0.85 0.92
N LEU A 423 14.91 0.24 0.63
CA LEU A 423 16.22 0.89 0.72
C LEU A 423 16.29 2.16 -0.14
N PHE A 424 15.93 2.06 -1.42
CA PHE A 424 15.99 3.20 -2.33
C PHE A 424 14.96 4.28 -2.01
N GLU A 425 13.78 3.91 -1.49
CA GLU A 425 12.81 4.90 -1.01
C GLU A 425 13.34 5.65 0.22
N CYS A 426 13.96 4.94 1.17
CA CYS A 426 14.65 5.56 2.31
C CYS A 426 15.74 6.54 1.85
N LEU A 427 16.65 6.10 0.96
CA LEU A 427 17.73 6.94 0.45
C LEU A 427 17.21 8.17 -0.31
N GLN A 428 16.14 8.01 -1.10
CA GLN A 428 15.52 9.12 -1.82
C GLN A 428 14.88 10.13 -0.86
N LEU A 429 14.10 9.67 0.13
CA LEU A 429 13.49 10.57 1.11
C LEU A 429 14.53 11.26 1.98
N MET A 430 15.61 10.57 2.32
CA MET A 430 16.67 11.09 3.18
C MET A 430 17.53 12.16 2.48
N PHE A 431 17.94 11.92 1.22
CA PHE A 431 18.90 12.80 0.52
C PHE A 431 18.29 13.64 -0.60
N LEU A 432 17.25 13.17 -1.28
CA LEU A 432 16.61 13.88 -2.40
C LEU A 432 15.29 14.56 -2.01
N GLY A 433 14.75 14.24 -0.84
CA GLY A 433 13.55 14.86 -0.27
C GLY A 433 13.73 16.33 0.11
N ARG A 434 12.64 16.91 0.65
CA ARG A 434 12.59 18.27 1.20
C ARG A 434 13.18 18.38 2.62
N THR A 435 13.70 17.28 3.15
CA THR A 435 14.36 17.22 4.45
C THR A 435 15.59 18.14 4.50
N LYS A 436 15.98 18.55 5.71
CA LYS A 436 17.16 19.40 5.95
C LYS A 436 18.37 18.86 5.18
N VAL A 437 19.09 19.75 4.50
CA VAL A 437 20.28 19.42 3.71
C VAL A 437 21.26 18.62 4.58
N ALA A 438 21.48 17.35 4.22
CA ALA A 438 22.47 16.51 4.89
C ALA A 438 23.89 17.09 4.71
N SER A 439 24.77 16.88 5.70
CA SER A 439 26.16 17.30 5.59
C SER A 439 26.85 16.58 4.43
N VAL A 440 27.72 17.31 3.72
CA VAL A 440 28.45 16.79 2.54
C VAL A 440 29.22 15.51 2.90
N THR A 441 29.86 15.47 4.07
CA THR A 441 30.57 14.29 4.58
C THR A 441 29.67 13.06 4.67
N ARG A 442 28.45 13.21 5.20
CA ARG A 442 27.49 12.09 5.29
C ARG A 442 27.07 11.62 3.91
N VAL A 443 26.78 12.53 2.98
CA VAL A 443 26.42 12.15 1.61
C VAL A 443 27.59 11.42 0.93
N ALA A 444 28.82 11.90 1.10
CA ALA A 444 30.04 11.26 0.57
C ALA A 444 30.22 9.84 1.10
N ALA A 445 30.04 9.63 2.41
CA ALA A 445 30.10 8.32 3.04
C ALA A 445 29.09 7.34 2.42
N PHE A 446 27.83 7.78 2.29
CA PHE A 446 26.80 6.97 1.64
C PHE A 446 27.10 6.72 0.17
N CYS A 447 27.57 7.70 -0.58
CA CYS A 447 27.97 7.51 -1.98
C CYS A 447 29.02 6.41 -2.11
N LYS A 448 30.05 6.43 -1.27
CA LYS A 448 31.11 5.41 -1.27
C LYS A 448 30.56 4.03 -0.96
N ARG A 449 29.82 3.88 0.14
CA ARG A 449 29.26 2.58 0.57
C ARG A 449 28.20 2.03 -0.39
N ILE A 450 27.41 2.90 -1.04
CA ILE A 450 26.47 2.52 -2.12
C ILE A 450 27.22 2.04 -3.36
N ALA A 451 28.33 2.69 -3.73
CA ALA A 451 29.15 2.26 -4.86
C ALA A 451 29.80 0.89 -4.60
N GLU A 452 30.25 0.63 -3.37
CA GLU A 452 30.70 -0.69 -2.93
C GLU A 452 29.56 -1.73 -2.99
N GLY A 453 28.38 -1.39 -2.47
CA GLY A 453 27.19 -2.27 -2.53
C GLY A 453 26.75 -2.59 -3.96
N ALA A 454 26.88 -1.64 -4.88
CA ALA A 454 26.52 -1.81 -6.29
C ALA A 454 27.35 -2.88 -7.01
N LEU A 455 28.55 -3.21 -6.51
CA LEU A 455 29.36 -4.33 -7.02
C LEU A 455 28.78 -5.70 -6.67
N HIS A 456 28.01 -5.78 -5.58
CA HIS A 456 27.44 -7.03 -5.06
C HIS A 456 25.96 -7.21 -5.41
N TRP A 457 25.25 -6.12 -5.70
CA TRP A 457 23.83 -6.16 -6.01
C TRP A 457 23.50 -6.73 -7.41
N PRO A 458 22.29 -7.29 -7.59
CA PRO A 458 21.85 -7.72 -8.91
C PRO A 458 21.71 -6.54 -9.89
N PRO A 459 21.70 -6.78 -11.21
CA PRO A 459 21.82 -5.72 -12.21
C PRO A 459 20.77 -4.60 -12.11
N ARG A 460 19.53 -4.89 -11.69
CA ARG A 460 18.47 -3.88 -11.56
C ARG A 460 18.73 -2.95 -10.39
N THR A 461 19.07 -3.52 -9.24
CA THR A 461 19.44 -2.79 -8.04
C THR A 461 20.73 -1.98 -8.24
N ALA A 462 21.72 -2.55 -8.94
CA ALA A 462 22.95 -1.84 -9.30
C ALA A 462 22.72 -0.63 -10.21
N VAL A 463 21.86 -0.75 -11.25
CA VAL A 463 21.49 0.41 -12.09
C VAL A 463 20.83 1.51 -11.26
N ARG A 464 19.89 1.16 -10.37
CA ARG A 464 19.24 2.13 -9.46
C ARG A 464 20.25 2.82 -8.53
N ALA A 465 21.27 2.09 -8.09
CA ALA A 465 22.36 2.63 -7.28
C ALA A 465 23.15 3.70 -8.06
N ILE A 466 23.58 3.38 -9.29
CA ILE A 466 24.34 4.30 -10.14
C ILE A 466 23.50 5.54 -10.49
N GLU A 467 22.21 5.37 -10.79
CA GLU A 467 21.30 6.50 -11.05
C GLU A 467 21.07 7.37 -9.80
N LEU A 468 21.03 6.78 -8.62
CA LEU A 468 20.99 7.52 -7.37
C LEU A 468 22.29 8.31 -7.15
N LEU A 469 23.46 7.68 -7.34
CA LEU A 469 24.76 8.34 -7.25
C LEU A 469 24.84 9.55 -8.20
N HIS A 470 24.40 9.39 -9.46
CA HIS A 470 24.36 10.49 -10.42
C HIS A 470 23.48 11.65 -9.93
N ARG A 471 22.29 11.36 -9.38
CA ARG A 471 21.41 12.39 -8.81
C ARG A 471 22.02 13.08 -7.59
N LEU A 472 22.79 12.36 -6.77
CA LEU A 472 23.48 12.93 -5.62
C LEU A 472 24.62 13.86 -6.03
N LEU A 473 25.43 13.48 -7.03
CA LEU A 473 26.49 14.33 -7.58
C LEU A 473 25.92 15.65 -8.13
N ILE A 474 24.84 15.58 -8.91
CA ILE A 474 24.15 16.78 -9.43
C ILE A 474 23.64 17.68 -8.29
N LYS A 475 23.11 17.10 -7.20
CA LYS A 475 22.58 17.87 -6.07
C LYS A 475 23.69 18.44 -5.17
N TYR A 476 24.83 17.77 -5.07
CA TYR A 476 25.95 18.12 -4.20
C TYR A 476 27.26 18.22 -5.01
N PRO A 477 27.51 19.35 -5.71
CA PRO A 477 28.69 19.51 -6.57
C PRO A 477 30.04 19.37 -5.86
N THR A 478 30.08 19.59 -4.55
CA THR A 478 31.29 19.39 -3.73
C THR A 478 31.75 17.93 -3.69
N LEU A 479 30.92 16.98 -4.12
CA LEU A 479 31.27 15.55 -4.21
C LEU A 479 32.11 15.20 -5.44
N ASP A 480 32.33 16.14 -6.36
CA ASP A 480 33.12 15.92 -7.58
C ASP A 480 34.58 15.54 -7.26
N CYS A 481 35.06 15.90 -6.08
CA CYS A 481 36.36 15.45 -5.57
C CYS A 481 36.47 13.91 -5.48
N LEU A 482 35.35 13.19 -5.28
CA LEU A 482 35.34 11.73 -5.23
C LEU A 482 35.53 11.08 -6.61
N LEU A 483 35.39 11.85 -7.68
CA LEU A 483 35.53 11.40 -9.07
C LEU A 483 36.96 11.60 -9.60
N SER A 484 37.77 12.40 -8.91
CA SER A 484 39.14 12.74 -9.29
C SER A 484 40.14 11.97 -8.43
N SER A 485 41.12 11.32 -9.07
CA SER A 485 42.21 10.63 -8.34
C SER A 485 43.35 11.57 -7.93
N ASP A 486 43.45 12.75 -8.57
CA ASP A 486 44.59 13.66 -8.43
C ASP A 486 44.42 14.66 -7.26
N GLU A 487 43.19 14.90 -6.78
CA GLU A 487 42.87 15.83 -5.70
C GLU A 487 42.22 15.04 -4.54
N GLN A 488 43.03 14.43 -3.68
CA GLN A 488 42.51 13.96 -2.38
C GLN A 488 42.05 15.18 -1.58
N ALA A 489 40.73 15.38 -1.49
CA ALA A 489 40.14 16.50 -0.78
C ALA A 489 40.30 16.40 0.75
N GLY A 490 40.63 15.22 1.28
CA GLY A 490 40.79 14.97 2.71
C GLY A 490 42.13 14.29 3.04
N SER A 491 42.70 14.66 4.19
CA SER A 491 43.85 13.98 4.78
C SER A 491 43.43 12.73 5.56
N GLY A 492 44.24 11.66 5.51
CA GLY A 492 44.04 10.46 6.32
C GLY A 492 43.56 9.23 5.52
N LEU A 493 43.03 8.23 6.22
CA LEU A 493 42.56 6.97 5.64
C LEU A 493 41.04 6.87 5.74
N TYR A 494 40.41 6.33 4.69
CA TYR A 494 38.99 5.97 4.72
C TYR A 494 38.79 4.71 5.58
N LEU A 495 37.93 4.81 6.59
CA LEU A 495 37.60 3.70 7.49
C LEU A 495 36.33 3.00 7.00
N ARG A 496 36.51 1.97 6.18
CA ARG A 496 35.41 1.23 5.53
C ARG A 496 34.44 0.58 6.53
N ASP A 497 34.98 -0.06 7.56
CA ASP A 497 34.22 -0.88 8.51
C ASP A 497 33.56 -0.06 9.62
N LEU A 498 33.76 1.25 9.65
CA LEU A 498 33.17 2.12 10.65
C LEU A 498 31.71 2.43 10.30
N ASP A 499 30.79 2.19 11.22
CA ASP A 499 29.34 2.42 11.01
C ASP A 499 28.87 3.85 11.32
N ASP A 500 29.80 4.76 11.60
CA ASP A 500 29.55 6.19 11.72
C ASP A 500 29.90 6.92 10.40
N PRO A 501 28.90 7.45 9.66
CA PRO A 501 29.15 8.16 8.41
C PRO A 501 29.85 9.52 8.60
N ASP A 502 29.79 10.12 9.78
CA ASP A 502 30.46 11.40 10.08
C ASP A 502 31.97 11.20 10.36
N MET A 503 32.38 9.99 10.78
CA MET A 503 33.75 9.67 11.21
C MET A 503 34.53 8.78 10.24
N CYS A 504 33.90 8.24 9.19
CA CYS A 504 34.56 7.30 8.27
C CYS A 504 35.59 7.94 7.30
N ASN A 505 35.70 9.27 7.29
CA ASN A 505 36.59 10.04 6.40
C ASN A 505 36.41 9.72 4.89
N PRO A 506 35.21 9.93 4.32
CA PRO A 506 34.89 9.52 2.95
C PRO A 506 35.56 10.37 1.87
N MET A 507 36.02 11.58 2.21
CA MET A 507 36.68 12.48 1.26
C MET A 507 38.16 12.09 1.00
N ALA A 508 38.69 11.14 1.77
CA ALA A 508 40.03 10.57 1.57
C ALA A 508 40.06 9.44 0.52
N THR A 509 38.91 9.06 -0.03
CA THR A 509 38.81 8.00 -1.05
C THR A 509 38.14 8.50 -2.33
N CYS A 510 38.25 7.71 -3.39
CA CYS A 510 37.61 7.96 -4.69
C CYS A 510 36.63 6.83 -5.03
N LEU A 511 35.71 7.10 -5.96
CA LEU A 511 34.70 6.14 -6.45
C LEU A 511 35.29 5.21 -7.53
N PHE A 512 36.36 4.48 -7.19
CA PHE A 512 37.00 3.54 -8.12
C PHE A 512 36.07 2.39 -8.54
N GLU A 513 35.05 2.07 -7.75
CA GLU A 513 34.04 1.05 -8.05
C GLU A 513 33.31 1.31 -9.38
N LEU A 514 33.18 2.58 -9.78
CA LEU A 514 32.57 2.96 -11.05
C LEU A 514 33.35 2.40 -12.26
N HIS A 515 34.67 2.27 -12.17
CA HIS A 515 35.50 1.69 -13.21
C HIS A 515 35.27 0.18 -13.32
N TRP A 516 35.11 -0.51 -12.18
CA TRP A 516 34.74 -1.93 -12.16
C TRP A 516 33.32 -2.15 -12.72
N LEU A 517 32.38 -1.26 -12.41
CA LEU A 517 31.01 -1.30 -12.93
C LEU A 517 30.94 -1.07 -14.45
N GLN A 518 31.92 -0.38 -15.07
CA GLN A 518 32.01 -0.28 -16.53
C GLN A 518 32.31 -1.62 -17.20
N ILE A 519 33.00 -2.53 -16.50
CA ILE A 519 33.42 -3.84 -17.01
C ILE A 519 32.39 -4.93 -16.60
N HIS A 520 31.27 -4.53 -15.98
CA HIS A 520 30.24 -5.44 -15.50
C HIS A 520 29.61 -6.27 -16.64
N HIS A 521 29.25 -7.53 -16.39
CA HIS A 521 28.72 -8.44 -17.43
C HIS A 521 27.40 -7.96 -18.08
N HIS A 522 26.58 -7.20 -17.35
CA HIS A 522 25.26 -6.74 -17.82
C HIS A 522 25.33 -5.38 -18.51
N PRO A 523 24.84 -5.22 -19.77
CA PRO A 523 25.03 -4.02 -20.59
C PRO A 523 24.36 -2.77 -20.01
N ALA A 524 23.23 -2.91 -19.31
CA ALA A 524 22.57 -1.75 -18.69
C ALA A 524 23.40 -1.13 -17.55
N VAL A 525 24.16 -1.95 -16.81
CA VAL A 525 25.05 -1.48 -15.74
C VAL A 525 26.24 -0.74 -16.36
N GLN A 526 26.84 -1.31 -17.42
CA GLN A 526 27.92 -0.67 -18.17
C GLN A 526 27.48 0.69 -18.73
N ALA A 527 26.30 0.77 -19.35
CA ALA A 527 25.77 2.00 -19.91
C ALA A 527 25.49 3.07 -18.83
N ALA A 528 24.96 2.66 -17.67
CA ALA A 528 24.74 3.56 -16.54
C ALA A 528 26.06 4.09 -15.97
N ALA A 529 27.05 3.22 -15.76
CA ALA A 529 28.38 3.59 -15.27
C ALA A 529 29.12 4.50 -16.27
N ALA A 530 29.06 4.19 -17.57
CA ALA A 530 29.63 5.01 -18.63
C ALA A 530 29.01 6.40 -18.69
N ARG A 531 27.69 6.52 -18.49
CA ARG A 531 26.99 7.81 -18.43
C ARG A 531 27.48 8.66 -17.27
N LEU A 532 27.59 8.08 -16.07
CA LEU A 532 28.06 8.79 -14.88
C LEU A 532 29.54 9.22 -15.02
N LEU A 533 30.41 8.35 -15.56
CA LEU A 533 31.80 8.71 -15.82
C LEU A 533 31.95 9.73 -16.96
N GLY A 534 31.05 9.72 -17.94
CA GLY A 534 30.95 10.77 -18.96
C GLY A 534 30.60 12.13 -18.36
N PHE A 535 29.67 12.16 -17.41
CA PHE A 535 29.33 13.34 -16.62
C PHE A 535 30.53 13.84 -15.80
N ALA A 536 31.22 12.95 -15.07
CA ALA A 536 32.43 13.27 -14.30
C ALA A 536 33.51 13.95 -15.16
N ARG A 537 33.75 13.42 -16.36
CA ARG A 537 34.72 14.00 -17.32
C ARG A 537 34.31 15.39 -17.83
N ALA A 538 33.01 15.65 -17.95
CA ALA A 538 32.51 16.95 -18.37
C ALA A 538 32.66 18.00 -17.26
N GLU A 539 32.42 17.63 -16.00
CA GLU A 539 32.63 18.51 -14.85
C GLU A 539 34.11 18.79 -14.57
N ALA A 540 34.98 17.77 -14.64
CA ALA A 540 36.42 17.96 -14.53
C ALA A 540 36.97 18.95 -15.59
N LYS A 541 36.38 18.97 -16.80
CA LYS A 541 36.72 19.97 -17.83
C LYS A 541 36.22 21.37 -17.48
N ARG A 542 35.07 21.50 -16.81
CA ARG A 542 34.55 22.81 -16.35
C ARG A 542 35.38 23.40 -15.21
N HIS A 543 35.95 22.59 -14.33
CA HIS A 543 36.81 23.05 -13.24
C HIS A 543 38.24 23.43 -13.68
N ARG A 544 38.70 22.92 -14.83
CA ARG A 544 40.02 23.23 -15.42
C ARG A 544 40.00 24.44 -16.37
N MET A 545 38.82 24.96 -16.73
CA MET A 545 38.63 26.21 -17.47
C MET A 545 38.28 27.33 -16.51
#